data_AF-W1YDP2-F1
#
_entry.id   AF-W1YDP2-F1
#
_cell.length_a   1.000
_cell.length_b   1.000
_cell.length_c   1.000
_cell.angle_alpha   90.00
_cell.angle_beta   90.00
_cell.angle_gamma   90.00
#
_symmetry.space_group_name_H-M   'P 1'
#
loop_
_entity.id
_entity.type
_entity.pdbx_description
1 polymer ?
#
loop_
_entity_poly.entity_id
_entity_poly.type
_entity_poly.pdbx_seq_one_letter_code
_entity_poly.pdbx_strand_id
1 'polypeptide(L)' 'IAKELGQLVQVMLLGENVQTEAEELVAHGADIVHVFESPLLKYYTTDGYTKVLTDFFEDHKPNILLIGATNNGRDLAPRM' A
#
# COMPACT_ATOMS: atom_id res chain seq x y z
N ILE A 1 -2.62 11.89 -13.06
CA ILE A 1 -3.74 11.43 -12.19
C ILE A 1 -3.85 12.26 -10.92
N ALA A 2 -3.14 11.98 -9.82
CA ALA A 2 -3.36 12.65 -8.52
C ALA A 2 -3.26 14.20 -8.61
N LYS A 3 -2.22 14.71 -9.27
CA LYS A 3 -2.03 16.14 -9.54
C LYS A 3 -3.19 16.79 -10.33
N GLU A 4 -3.74 16.08 -11.32
CA GLU A 4 -4.87 16.57 -12.14
C GLU A 4 -6.16 16.59 -11.34
N LEU A 5 -6.28 15.70 -10.34
CA LEU A 5 -7.42 15.62 -9.43
C LEU A 5 -7.26 16.51 -8.18
N GLY A 6 -6.12 17.18 -8.01
CA GLY A 6 -5.81 17.96 -6.80
C GLY A 6 -5.75 17.10 -5.53
N GLN A 7 -5.31 15.84 -5.64
CA GLN A 7 -5.24 14.89 -4.54
C GLN A 7 -3.79 14.50 -4.21
N LEU A 8 -3.57 14.01 -2.99
CA LEU A 8 -2.29 13.49 -2.53
C LEU A 8 -2.03 12.08 -3.08
N VAL A 9 -0.77 11.80 -3.39
CA VAL A 9 -0.26 10.45 -3.65
C VAL A 9 0.10 9.81 -2.33
N GLN A 10 -0.60 8.74 -1.97
CA GLN A 10 -0.30 7.96 -0.77
C GLN A 10 0.17 6.56 -1.16
N VAL A 11 1.17 6.04 -0.45
CA VAL A 11 1.72 4.70 -0.65
C VAL A 11 1.57 3.91 0.64
N MET A 12 1.17 2.63 0.51
CA MET A 12 1.17 1.68 1.62
C MET A 12 2.34 0.71 1.44
N LEU A 13 3.29 0.74 2.39
CA LEU A 13 4.47 -0.10 2.40
C LEU A 13 4.30 -1.19 3.47
N LEU A 14 4.16 -2.45 3.04
CA LEU A 14 3.91 -3.60 3.90
C LEU A 14 5.09 -4.56 3.83
N GLY A 15 5.67 -4.91 4.99
CA GLY A 15 6.80 -5.85 5.03
C GLY A 15 7.37 -6.09 6.42
N GLU A 16 8.58 -6.66 6.46
CA GLU A 16 9.38 -6.82 7.67
C GLU A 16 10.66 -6.00 7.53
N ASN A 17 10.94 -5.08 8.46
CA ASN A 17 12.09 -4.17 8.44
C ASN A 17 12.20 -3.31 7.16
N VAL A 18 11.07 -2.77 6.70
CA VAL A 18 10.94 -1.97 5.47
C VAL A 18 10.91 -0.47 5.73
N GLN A 19 10.92 -0.02 6.99
CA GLN A 19 10.82 1.41 7.32
C GLN A 19 11.83 2.29 6.58
N THR A 20 13.05 1.80 6.33
CA THR A 20 14.09 2.54 5.62
C THR A 20 13.79 2.76 4.13
N GLU A 21 12.93 1.93 3.52
CA GLU A 21 12.52 2.07 2.12
C GLU A 21 11.51 3.21 1.91
N ALA A 22 10.89 3.70 3.00
CA ALA A 22 9.90 4.78 2.92
C ALA A 22 10.48 6.09 2.37
N GLU A 23 11.76 6.39 2.67
CA GLU A 23 12.43 7.60 2.17
C GLU A 23 12.57 7.59 0.64
N GLU A 24 12.85 6.43 0.05
CA GLU A 24 12.95 6.26 -1.39
C GLU A 24 11.58 6.47 -2.08
N LEU A 25 10.51 5.97 -1.47
CA LEU A 25 9.14 6.17 -1.97
C LEU A 25 8.71 7.65 -1.96
N VAL A 26 9.10 8.40 -0.92
CA VAL A 26 8.90 9.85 -0.89
C VAL A 26 9.72 10.54 -1.98
N ALA A 27 10.98 10.15 -2.16
CA ALA A 27 11.83 10.68 -3.24
C ALA A 27 11.25 10.41 -4.64
N HIS A 28 10.48 9.33 -4.80
CA HIS A 28 9.75 9.00 -6.03
C HIS A 28 8.39 9.70 -6.18
N GLY A 29 7.99 10.55 -5.24
CA GLY A 29 6.81 11.41 -5.36
C GLY A 29 5.59 10.96 -4.57
N ALA A 30 5.75 10.08 -3.58
CA ALA A 30 4.71 9.88 -2.57
C ALA A 30 4.65 11.08 -1.61
N ASP A 31 3.47 11.65 -1.41
CA ASP A 31 3.27 12.71 -0.41
C ASP A 31 3.21 12.11 1.01
N ILE A 32 2.65 10.91 1.13
CA ILE A 32 2.53 10.18 2.40
C ILE A 32 2.87 8.71 2.17
N VAL A 33 3.71 8.14 3.03
CA VAL A 33 4.00 6.71 3.07
C VAL A 33 3.51 6.13 4.40
N HIS A 34 2.54 5.22 4.32
CA HIS A 34 2.04 4.46 5.46
C HIS A 34 2.83 3.15 5.57
N VAL A 35 3.60 3.00 6.63
CA VAL A 35 4.46 1.83 6.84
C VAL A 35 3.78 0.86 7.79
N PHE A 36 3.66 -0.40 7.38
CA PHE A 36 3.10 -1.49 8.18
C PHE A 36 4.14 -2.60 8.32
N GLU A 37 4.69 -2.75 9.51
CA GLU A 37 5.73 -3.74 9.80
C GLU A 37 5.21 -4.90 10.62
N SER A 38 5.49 -6.12 10.15
CA SER A 38 5.24 -7.34 10.89
C SER A 38 6.04 -8.50 10.31
N PRO A 39 6.57 -9.44 11.12
CA PRO A 39 7.15 -10.68 10.60
C PRO A 39 6.18 -11.48 9.72
N LEU A 40 4.86 -11.32 9.92
CA LEU A 40 3.82 -11.95 9.10
C LEU A 40 3.70 -11.34 7.70
N LEU A 41 4.28 -10.17 7.47
CA LEU A 41 4.30 -9.47 6.18
C LEU A 41 5.63 -9.66 5.43
N LYS A 42 6.59 -10.41 6.00
CA LYS A 42 7.89 -10.69 5.36
C LYS A 42 7.75 -11.24 3.94
N TYR A 43 6.76 -12.10 3.74
CA TYR A 43 6.39 -12.63 2.43
C TYR A 43 4.94 -12.30 2.15
N TYR A 44 4.63 -12.12 0.87
CA TYR A 44 3.25 -11.94 0.44
C TYR A 44 2.39 -13.14 0.87
N THR A 45 1.32 -12.84 1.57
CA THR A 45 0.19 -13.74 1.80
C THR A 45 -1.08 -12.95 1.54
N THR A 46 -2.05 -13.58 0.87
CA THR A 46 -3.33 -12.95 0.57
C THR A 46 -3.99 -12.45 1.86
N ASP A 47 -4.10 -13.30 2.88
CA ASP A 47 -4.75 -12.96 4.15
C ASP A 47 -4.04 -11.83 4.91
N GLY A 48 -2.71 -11.87 5.01
CA GLY A 48 -1.94 -10.85 5.74
C GLY A 48 -2.05 -9.47 5.08
N TYR A 49 -1.90 -9.42 3.75
CA TYR A 49 -1.98 -8.16 3.01
C TYR A 49 -3.42 -7.63 2.96
N THR A 50 -4.41 -8.50 2.68
CA THR A 50 -5.82 -8.09 2.68
C THR A 50 -6.23 -7.53 4.03
N LYS A 51 -5.86 -8.17 5.16
CA LYS A 51 -6.20 -7.67 6.50
C LYS A 51 -5.70 -6.25 6.75
N VAL A 52 -4.43 -5.98 6.46
CA VAL A 52 -3.84 -4.65 6.66
C VAL A 52 -4.55 -3.61 5.81
N LEU A 53 -4.81 -3.92 4.54
CA LEU A 53 -5.46 -2.99 3.62
C LEU A 53 -6.92 -2.73 4.00
N THR A 54 -7.68 -3.77 4.34
CA THR A 54 -9.09 -3.62 4.74
C THR A 54 -9.20 -2.79 6.02
N ASP A 55 -8.39 -3.09 7.04
CA ASP A 55 -8.39 -2.34 8.30
C ASP A 55 -8.07 -0.87 8.06
N PHE A 56 -7.05 -0.59 7.25
CA PHE A 56 -6.65 0.78 6.96
C PHE A 56 -7.77 1.55 6.23
N PHE A 57 -8.44 0.92 5.28
CA PHE A 57 -9.51 1.56 4.50
C PHE A 57 -10.86 1.68 5.24
N GLU A 58 -11.04 1.05 6.40
CA GLU A 58 -12.20 1.32 7.26
C GLU A 58 -12.27 2.80 7.64
N ASP A 59 -11.13 3.37 8.03
CA ASP A 59 -10.98 4.77 8.45
C ASP A 59 -10.43 5.69 7.35
N HIS A 60 -9.66 5.14 6.40
CA HIS A 60 -8.98 5.91 5.34
C HIS A 60 -9.49 5.53 3.96
N LYS A 61 -10.66 6.02 3.56
CA LYS A 61 -11.29 5.67 2.28
C LYS A 61 -10.58 6.34 1.10
N PRO A 62 -9.89 5.59 0.21
CA PRO A 62 -9.25 6.17 -0.96
C PRO A 62 -10.30 6.45 -2.04
N ASN A 63 -10.09 7.51 -2.83
CA ASN A 63 -10.91 7.74 -4.03
C ASN A 63 -10.50 6.83 -5.19
N ILE A 64 -9.20 6.50 -5.26
CA ILE A 64 -8.60 5.64 -6.28
C ILE A 64 -7.56 4.76 -5.61
N LEU A 65 -7.63 3.46 -5.86
CA LEU A 65 -6.61 2.50 -5.47
C LEU A 65 -5.93 1.96 -6.74
N LEU A 66 -4.60 2.05 -6.79
CA LEU A 66 -3.81 1.51 -7.89
C LEU A 66 -3.00 0.32 -7.38
N ILE A 67 -3.17 -0.84 -8.01
CA ILE A 67 -2.43 -2.07 -7.70
C ILE A 67 -1.72 -2.54 -8.97
N GLY A 68 -0.44 -2.85 -8.88
CA GLY A 68 0.33 -3.36 -10.01
C GLY A 68 -0.22 -4.70 -10.50
N ALA A 69 -0.34 -4.89 -11.82
CA ALA A 69 -0.94 -6.10 -12.42
C ALA A 69 0.00 -7.34 -12.43
N THR A 70 0.77 -7.54 -11.35
CA THR A 70 1.65 -8.69 -11.12
C THR A 70 0.85 -9.92 -10.66
N ASN A 71 1.48 -11.08 -10.50
CA ASN A 71 0.81 -12.27 -9.97
C ASN A 71 0.16 -12.01 -8.60
N ASN A 72 0.90 -11.39 -7.67
CA ASN A 72 0.40 -11.05 -6.34
C ASN A 72 -0.66 -9.95 -6.41
N GLY A 73 -0.48 -8.93 -7.24
CA GLY A 73 -1.46 -7.85 -7.37
C GLY A 73 -2.79 -8.32 -7.97
N ARG A 74 -2.76 -9.28 -8.92
CA ARG A 74 -3.96 -9.93 -9.48
C ARG A 74 -4.67 -10.84 -8.48
N ASP A 75 -3.94 -11.40 -7.51
CA ASP A 75 -4.52 -12.19 -6.42
C ASP A 75 -5.12 -11.29 -5.31
N LEU A 76 -4.44 -10.19 -4.99
CA LEU A 76 -4.82 -9.26 -3.93
C LEU A 76 -6.00 -8.35 -4.31
N ALA A 77 -5.95 -7.75 -5.50
CA ALA A 77 -6.95 -6.77 -5.93
C ALA A 77 -8.42 -7.24 -5.83
N PRO A 78 -8.80 -8.47 -6.25
CA PRO A 78 -10.19 -8.92 -6.17
C PRO A 78 -10.64 -9.36 -4.76
N ARG A 79 -9.74 -9.37 -3.77
CA ARG A 79 -10.05 -9.72 -2.37
C ARG A 79 -10.51 -8.51 -1.55
N MET A 80 -10.33 -7.32 -2.11
CA MET A 80 -10.66 -6.03 -1.52
C MET A 80 -12.01 -5.51 -2.00
#